data_AF-A0A1G8F4Z2-F1
#
_entry.id   AF-A0A1G8F4Z2-F1
#
_cell.length_a   1.000
_cell.length_b   1.000
_cell.length_c   1.000
_cell.angle_alpha   90.00
_cell.angle_beta   90.00
_cell.angle_gamma   90.00
#
_symmetry.space_group_name_H-M   'P 1'
#
loop_
_entity.id
_entity.type
_entity.pdbx_description
1 polymer ?
#
loop_
_entity_poly.entity_id
_entity_poly.type
_entity_poly.pdbx_seq_one_letter_code
_entity_poly.pdbx_strand_id
1 'polypeptide(L)'
;MAKGDITFEVKMDKQAVDYFKKTAPEKLKLARRNAVVAAGMAWADTAKEITRDDNHIDTSLYVNSIGYVTDIPPTNKSGKPGRQATQADVIYEITEEQDRTVLAIGSGVEYAAVLEGRYNIFARALDTAQDRMQKVAQIQIQTTLFGGTR
;
A
#
# COMPACT_ATOMS: atom_id res chain seq x y z
N MET A 1 -5.17 -4.62 -17.47
CA MET A 1 -5.10 -4.10 -16.09
C MET A 1 -4.92 -2.60 -16.18
N ALA A 2 -5.83 -1.82 -15.59
CA ALA A 2 -5.59 -0.40 -15.42
C ALA A 2 -4.39 -0.22 -14.47
N LYS A 3 -3.38 0.53 -14.91
CA LYS A 3 -2.21 0.87 -14.08
C LYS A 3 -2.43 2.28 -13.56
N GLY A 4 -2.60 2.42 -12.25
CA GLY A 4 -2.60 3.71 -11.56
C GLY A 4 -1.25 3.87 -10.88
N ASP A 5 -0.51 4.91 -11.25
CA ASP A 5 0.77 5.25 -10.62
C ASP A 5 0.57 6.49 -9.74
N ILE A 6 0.92 6.40 -8.45
CA ILE A 6 0.99 7.55 -7.55
C ILE A 6 2.45 7.87 -7.27
N THR A 7 2.79 9.16 -7.39
CA THR A 7 4.11 9.69 -7.03
C THR A 7 4.02 10.49 -5.75
N PHE A 8 4.90 10.20 -4.80
CA PHE A 8 5.04 10.98 -3.57
C PHE A 8 6.21 11.96 -3.70
N GLU A 9 5.89 13.24 -3.78
CA GLU A 9 6.91 14.29 -3.68
C GLU A 9 7.05 14.73 -2.23
N VAL A 10 8.24 14.53 -1.67
CA VAL A 10 8.58 15.03 -0.34
C VAL A 10 9.58 16.16 -0.47
N LYS A 11 9.16 17.35 -0.05
CA LYS A 11 10.02 18.53 0.01
C LYS A 11 10.97 18.38 1.20
N MET A 12 12.26 18.39 0.91
CA MET A 12 13.32 18.38 1.92
C MET A 12 14.26 19.56 1.67
N ASP A 13 14.88 20.04 2.74
CA ASP A 13 15.97 21.02 2.61
C ASP A 13 17.13 20.42 1.80
N LYS A 14 17.68 21.21 0.88
CA LYS A 14 18.73 20.76 -0.04
C LYS A 14 19.99 20.33 0.70
N GLN A 15 20.37 21.04 1.77
CA GLN A 15 21.55 20.70 2.56
C GLN A 15 21.35 19.36 3.29
N ALA A 16 20.13 19.10 3.79
CA ALA A 16 19.81 17.81 4.39
C ALA A 16 19.89 16.66 3.38
N VAL A 17 19.35 16.85 2.16
CA VAL A 17 19.45 15.84 1.09
C VAL A 17 20.90 15.57 0.73
N ASP A 18 21.70 16.61 0.51
CA ASP A 18 23.11 16.49 0.14
C ASP A 18 23.93 15.83 1.26
N TYR A 19 23.62 16.14 2.51
CA TYR A 19 24.19 15.48 3.68
C TYR A 19 23.92 13.97 3.63
N PHE A 20 22.66 13.53 3.58
CA PHE A 20 22.35 12.09 3.62
C PHE A 20 22.85 11.36 2.38
N LYS A 21 22.87 11.99 1.20
CA LYS A 21 23.46 11.38 0.00
C LYS A 21 24.93 11.06 0.20
N LYS A 22 25.68 11.93 0.87
CA LYS A 22 27.12 11.77 1.09
C LYS A 22 27.46 10.90 2.30
N THR A 23 26.73 11.06 3.39
CA THR A 23 27.11 10.48 4.69
C THR A 23 26.35 9.20 5.04
N ALA A 24 25.13 9.03 4.54
CA ALA A 24 24.29 7.88 4.85
C ALA A 24 23.29 7.56 3.71
N PRO A 25 23.77 7.19 2.51
CA PRO A 25 22.90 6.88 1.37
C PRO A 25 21.91 5.74 1.68
N GLU A 26 22.31 4.78 2.52
CA GLU A 26 21.43 3.69 2.99
C GLU A 26 20.23 4.20 3.79
N LYS A 27 20.35 5.33 4.52
CA LYS A 27 19.21 5.94 5.20
C LYS A 27 18.20 6.53 4.23
N LEU A 28 18.65 7.09 3.10
CA LEU A 28 17.75 7.58 2.06
C LEU A 28 17.00 6.43 1.40
N LYS A 29 17.69 5.33 1.11
CA LYS A 29 17.08 4.12 0.57
C LYS A 29 16.04 3.55 1.55
N LEU A 30 16.40 3.41 2.82
CA LEU A 30 15.49 2.97 3.88
C LEU A 30 14.28 3.90 4.02
N ALA A 31 14.47 5.22 3.95
CA ALA A 31 13.40 6.20 4.03
C ALA A 31 12.40 6.06 2.86
N ARG A 32 12.90 5.88 1.63
CA ARG A 32 12.05 5.62 0.45
C ARG A 32 11.28 4.33 0.60
N ARG A 33 11.96 3.24 1.00
CA ARG A 33 11.33 1.95 1.27
C ARG A 33 10.21 2.06 2.30
N ASN A 34 10.48 2.63 3.47
CA ASN A 34 9.49 2.77 4.52
C ASN A 34 8.31 3.66 4.08
N ALA A 35 8.58 4.70 3.29
CA ALA A 35 7.54 5.58 2.75
C ALA A 35 6.59 4.84 1.80
N VAL A 36 7.11 4.13 0.79
CA VAL A 36 6.24 3.42 -0.16
C VAL A 36 5.50 2.27 0.49
N VAL A 37 6.11 1.59 1.48
CA VAL A 37 5.44 0.52 2.25
C VAL A 37 4.30 1.10 3.07
N ALA A 38 4.53 2.17 3.83
CA ALA A 38 3.47 2.79 4.63
C ALA A 38 2.33 3.34 3.75
N ALA A 39 2.66 3.95 2.61
CA ALA A 39 1.67 4.39 1.63
C ALA A 39 0.88 3.21 1.05
N GLY A 40 1.55 2.13 0.66
CA GLY A 40 0.91 0.90 0.17
C GLY A 40 -0.03 0.28 1.19
N MET A 41 0.36 0.25 2.47
CA MET A 41 -0.52 -0.21 3.56
C MET A 41 -1.76 0.69 3.71
N ALA A 42 -1.61 2.01 3.68
CA ALA A 42 -2.74 2.92 3.75
C ALA A 42 -3.72 2.74 2.59
N TRP A 43 -3.21 2.53 1.37
CA TRP A 43 -4.02 2.18 0.21
C TRP A 43 -4.74 0.84 0.39
N ALA A 44 -4.03 -0.20 0.85
CA ALA A 44 -4.59 -1.54 1.04
C ALA A 44 -5.70 -1.54 2.10
N ASP A 45 -5.53 -0.80 3.20
CA ASP A 45 -6.56 -0.60 4.21
C ASP A 45 -7.83 -0.01 3.58
N THR A 46 -7.70 1.08 2.84
CA THR A 46 -8.85 1.73 2.19
C THR A 46 -9.50 0.86 1.12
N ALA A 47 -8.73 0.09 0.36
CA ALA A 47 -9.27 -0.87 -0.61
C ALA A 47 -10.06 -2.00 0.10
N LYS A 48 -9.57 -2.50 1.23
CA LYS A 48 -10.28 -3.47 2.07
C LYS A 48 -11.57 -2.87 2.65
N GLU A 49 -11.53 -1.62 3.11
CA GLU A 49 -12.70 -0.88 3.62
C GLU A 49 -13.76 -0.73 2.53
N ILE A 50 -13.42 -0.17 1.36
CA ILE A 50 -14.34 -0.02 0.22
C ILE A 50 -14.98 -1.35 -0.15
N THR A 51 -14.16 -2.42 -0.27
CA THR A 51 -14.66 -3.75 -0.63
C THR A 51 -15.68 -4.29 0.38
N ARG A 52 -15.48 -3.99 1.67
CA ARG A 52 -16.37 -4.41 2.75
C ARG A 52 -17.65 -3.56 2.78
N ASP A 53 -17.51 -2.25 2.64
CA ASP A 53 -18.61 -1.28 2.76
C ASP A 53 -19.57 -1.35 1.58
N ASP A 54 -19.05 -1.58 0.37
CA ASP A 54 -19.88 -1.76 -0.82
C ASP A 54 -20.81 -2.98 -0.71
N ASN A 55 -20.54 -3.91 0.22
CA ASN A 55 -21.37 -5.06 0.51
C ASN A 55 -21.79 -5.87 -0.74
N HIS A 56 -21.02 -5.82 -1.82
CA HIS A 56 -21.24 -6.57 -3.06
C HIS A 56 -20.31 -7.78 -3.24
N ILE A 57 -19.17 -7.83 -2.51
CA ILE A 57 -18.17 -8.90 -2.62
C ILE A 57 -18.23 -9.84 -1.41
N ASP A 58 -18.51 -11.12 -1.64
CA ASP A 58 -18.77 -12.14 -0.60
C ASP A 58 -17.58 -13.07 -0.34
N THR A 59 -16.36 -12.60 -0.59
CA THR A 59 -15.15 -13.41 -0.43
C THR A 59 -14.16 -12.75 0.52
N SER A 60 -14.15 -13.26 1.75
CA SER A 60 -13.07 -13.00 2.73
C SER A 60 -11.69 -13.17 2.10
N LEU A 61 -11.52 -14.16 1.19
CA LEU A 61 -10.27 -14.40 0.47
C LEU A 61 -9.79 -13.15 -0.27
N TYR A 62 -10.68 -12.51 -1.03
CA TYR A 62 -10.31 -11.35 -1.81
C TYR A 62 -9.90 -10.18 -0.91
N VAL A 63 -10.77 -9.78 0.04
CA VAL A 63 -10.47 -8.71 1.01
C VAL A 63 -9.15 -8.98 1.72
N ASN A 64 -8.97 -10.21 2.20
CA ASN A 64 -7.79 -10.59 2.97
C ASN A 64 -6.52 -10.69 2.13
N SER A 65 -6.61 -10.71 0.81
CA SER A 65 -5.47 -10.78 -0.10
C SER A 65 -5.02 -9.41 -0.65
N ILE A 66 -5.77 -8.33 -0.42
CA ILE A 66 -5.43 -7.00 -0.95
C ILE A 66 -4.20 -6.47 -0.21
N GLY A 67 -3.06 -6.43 -0.90
CA GLY A 67 -1.80 -5.81 -0.49
C GLY A 67 -1.03 -6.50 0.64
N TYR A 68 -1.73 -7.11 1.60
CA TYR A 68 -1.15 -7.97 2.65
C TYR A 68 -2.24 -8.87 3.25
N VAL A 69 -1.82 -10.01 3.80
CA VAL A 69 -2.72 -10.98 4.42
C VAL A 69 -3.36 -10.41 5.68
N THR A 70 -4.69 -10.47 5.75
CA THR A 70 -5.48 -10.21 6.96
C THR A 70 -6.45 -11.35 7.23
N ASP A 71 -7.23 -11.26 8.31
CA ASP A 71 -8.25 -12.24 8.72
C ASP A 71 -9.64 -11.61 8.90
N ILE A 72 -9.92 -10.50 8.21
CA ILE A 72 -11.10 -9.65 8.42
C ILE A 72 -11.96 -9.56 7.13
N PRO A 73 -13.28 -9.80 7.20
CA PRO A 73 -14.01 -10.41 8.31
C PRO A 73 -13.70 -11.92 8.46
N PRO A 74 -13.84 -12.49 9.67
CA PRO A 74 -13.59 -13.93 9.91
C PRO A 74 -14.62 -14.82 9.20
N THR A 75 -15.79 -14.27 8.90
CA THR A 75 -16.87 -14.94 8.18
C THR A 75 -17.20 -14.19 6.89
N ASN A 76 -17.63 -14.93 5.87
CA ASN A 76 -18.27 -14.33 4.71
C ASN A 76 -19.68 -13.83 5.05
N LYS A 77 -20.37 -13.18 4.11
CA LYS A 77 -21.70 -12.60 4.35
C LYS A 77 -22.77 -13.66 4.62
N SER A 78 -22.54 -14.87 4.12
CA SER A 78 -23.36 -16.03 4.43
C SER A 78 -23.14 -16.58 5.86
N GLY A 79 -22.29 -15.94 6.67
CA GLY A 79 -21.96 -16.35 8.04
C GLY A 79 -21.05 -17.58 8.12
N LYS A 80 -20.54 -18.08 6.98
CA LYS A 80 -19.63 -19.23 6.93
C LYS A 80 -18.20 -18.76 7.13
N PRO A 81 -17.31 -19.62 7.68
CA PRO A 81 -15.89 -19.33 7.72
C PRO A 81 -15.39 -18.93 6.34
N GLY A 82 -14.75 -17.77 6.29
CA GLY A 82 -14.17 -17.28 5.06
C GLY A 82 -13.04 -18.20 4.57
N ARG A 83 -12.84 -18.31 3.25
CA ARG A 83 -11.57 -18.88 2.74
C ARG A 83 -10.45 -17.94 3.15
N GLN A 84 -9.44 -18.49 3.82
CA GLN A 84 -8.30 -17.75 4.32
C GLN A 84 -7.35 -17.42 3.16
N ALA A 85 -6.89 -16.17 3.11
CA ALA A 85 -5.85 -15.76 2.17
C ALA A 85 -4.48 -16.23 2.68
N THR A 86 -3.60 -16.52 1.74
CA THR A 86 -2.19 -16.84 1.97
C THR A 86 -1.31 -15.79 1.32
N GLN A 87 -0.01 -15.82 1.59
CA GLN A 87 0.93 -14.89 0.94
C GLN A 87 0.98 -15.08 -0.58
N ALA A 88 0.64 -16.26 -1.10
CA ALA A 88 0.55 -16.51 -2.54
C ALA A 88 -0.62 -15.75 -3.20
N ASP A 89 -1.63 -15.34 -2.41
CA ASP A 89 -2.78 -14.59 -2.90
C ASP A 89 -2.51 -13.08 -2.93
N VAL A 90 -1.38 -12.61 -2.42
CA VAL A 90 -1.03 -11.19 -2.30
C VAL A 90 -0.05 -10.78 -3.39
N ILE A 91 -0.31 -9.66 -4.07
CA ILE A 91 0.72 -8.98 -4.87
C ILE A 91 1.43 -7.99 -3.96
N TYR A 92 2.72 -8.22 -3.71
CA TYR A 92 3.58 -7.33 -2.95
C TYR A 92 5.02 -7.50 -3.44
N GLU A 93 5.45 -6.62 -4.34
CA GLU A 93 6.78 -6.67 -4.94
C GLU A 93 7.45 -5.31 -4.80
N ILE A 94 8.60 -5.29 -4.13
CA ILE A 94 9.40 -4.07 -3.97
C ILE A 94 10.62 -4.12 -4.88
N THR A 95 10.77 -3.10 -5.72
CA THR A 95 11.95 -2.88 -6.55
C THR A 95 12.68 -1.65 -6.05
N GLU A 96 13.96 -1.81 -5.73
CA GLU A 96 14.80 -0.73 -5.20
C GLU A 96 15.97 -0.45 -6.14
N GLU A 97 15.98 0.75 -6.68
CA GLU A 97 17.06 1.32 -7.48
C GLU A 97 17.83 2.36 -6.65
N GLN A 98 18.88 2.94 -7.24
CA GLN A 98 19.76 3.88 -6.55
C GLN A 98 19.02 5.12 -6.03
N ASP A 99 18.09 5.66 -6.83
CA ASP A 99 17.33 6.88 -6.56
C ASP A 99 15.81 6.65 -6.48
N ARG A 100 15.34 5.45 -6.86
CA ARG A 100 13.92 5.12 -6.93
C ARG A 100 13.58 3.87 -6.10
N THR A 101 12.39 3.87 -5.51
CA THR A 101 11.81 2.67 -4.91
C THR A 101 10.37 2.56 -5.40
N VAL A 102 10.00 1.38 -5.92
CA VAL A 102 8.65 1.08 -6.42
C VAL A 102 8.09 -0.07 -5.62
N LEU A 103 6.82 0.06 -5.20
CA LEU A 103 6.05 -1.02 -4.61
C LEU A 103 4.89 -1.34 -5.55
N ALA A 104 4.92 -2.52 -6.17
CA ALA A 104 3.74 -3.10 -6.81
C ALA A 104 2.92 -3.82 -5.74
N ILE A 105 1.68 -3.39 -5.55
CA ILE A 105 0.81 -3.88 -4.48
C ILE A 105 -0.59 -4.17 -5.02
N GLY A 106 -1.23 -5.25 -4.56
CA GLY A 106 -2.52 -5.69 -5.06
C GLY A 106 -2.98 -7.03 -4.51
N SER A 107 -3.97 -7.63 -5.17
CA SER A 107 -4.43 -9.00 -4.92
C SER A 107 -4.07 -9.89 -6.12
N GLY A 108 -3.49 -11.05 -5.83
CA GLY A 108 -3.15 -12.10 -6.79
C GLY A 108 -4.28 -13.11 -7.02
N VAL A 109 -5.44 -12.89 -6.41
CA VAL A 109 -6.62 -13.75 -6.59
C VAL A 109 -7.12 -13.64 -8.04
N GLU A 110 -7.40 -14.77 -8.68
CA GLU A 110 -7.73 -14.87 -10.12
C GLU A 110 -8.83 -13.90 -10.58
N TYR A 111 -9.87 -13.73 -9.77
CA TYR A 111 -11.01 -12.86 -10.10
C TYR A 111 -10.81 -11.39 -9.67
N ALA A 112 -9.65 -11.00 -9.11
CA ALA A 112 -9.37 -9.63 -8.71
C ALA A 112 -9.49 -8.64 -9.88
N ALA A 113 -8.98 -9.01 -11.06
CA ALA A 113 -9.07 -8.17 -12.25
C ALA A 113 -10.52 -7.95 -12.73
N VAL A 114 -11.38 -8.96 -12.56
CA VAL A 114 -12.81 -8.87 -12.91
C VAL A 114 -13.53 -7.96 -11.93
N LEU A 115 -13.24 -8.08 -10.63
CA LEU A 115 -13.80 -7.20 -9.61
C LEU A 115 -13.37 -5.75 -9.84
N GLU A 116 -12.10 -5.53 -10.17
CA GLU A 116 -11.60 -4.19 -10.45
C GLU A 116 -12.30 -3.57 -11.65
N GLY A 117 -12.42 -4.30 -12.77
CA GLY A 117 -13.12 -3.79 -13.96
C GLY A 117 -14.60 -3.48 -13.74
N ARG A 118 -15.24 -4.05 -12.71
CA ARG A 118 -16.66 -3.84 -12.41
C ARG A 118 -16.90 -2.76 -11.35
N TYR A 119 -16.03 -2.68 -10.34
CA TYR A 119 -16.27 -1.89 -9.12
C TYR A 119 -15.22 -0.81 -8.87
N ASN A 120 -14.13 -0.79 -9.65
CA ASN A 120 -13.04 0.20 -9.57
C ASN A 120 -12.49 0.34 -8.14
N ILE A 121 -12.32 -0.77 -7.43
CA ILE A 121 -12.00 -0.79 -5.99
C ILE A 121 -10.63 -0.17 -5.75
N PHE A 122 -9.63 -0.59 -6.53
CA PHE A 122 -8.26 -0.13 -6.43
C PHE A 122 -8.15 1.32 -6.88
N ALA A 123 -8.80 1.71 -7.98
CA ALA A 123 -8.85 3.10 -8.41
C ALA A 123 -9.50 4.01 -7.36
N ARG A 124 -10.67 3.62 -6.83
CA ARG A 124 -11.36 4.38 -5.76
C ARG A 124 -10.52 4.44 -4.48
N ALA A 125 -9.81 3.36 -4.14
CA ALA A 125 -8.92 3.35 -3.00
C ALA A 125 -7.73 4.30 -3.20
N LEU A 126 -7.17 4.38 -4.41
CA LEU A 126 -6.12 5.35 -4.75
C LEU A 126 -6.63 6.77 -4.57
N ASP A 127 -7.79 7.10 -5.12
CA ASP A 127 -8.39 8.43 -5.02
C ASP A 127 -8.75 8.80 -3.57
N THR A 128 -9.30 7.84 -2.81
CA THR A 128 -9.76 8.06 -1.43
C THR A 128 -8.59 8.13 -0.44
N ALA A 129 -7.56 7.31 -0.62
CA ALA A 129 -6.45 7.21 0.32
C ALA A 129 -5.31 8.19 0.04
N GLN A 130 -5.33 8.93 -1.08
CA GLN A 130 -4.20 9.73 -1.55
C GLN A 130 -3.57 10.62 -0.47
N ASP A 131 -4.39 11.40 0.25
CA ASP A 131 -3.92 12.28 1.33
C ASP A 131 -3.30 11.49 2.50
N ARG A 132 -3.92 10.36 2.87
CA ARG A 132 -3.42 9.49 3.94
C ARG A 132 -2.09 8.85 3.53
N MET A 133 -1.98 8.35 2.29
CA MET A 133 -0.77 7.78 1.73
C MET A 133 0.39 8.78 1.75
N GLN A 134 0.14 10.02 1.31
CA GLN A 134 1.15 11.08 1.33
C GLN A 134 1.60 11.43 2.76
N LYS A 135 0.65 11.56 3.69
CA LYS A 135 0.94 11.88 5.08
C LYS A 135 1.79 10.80 5.76
N VAL A 136 1.43 9.53 5.63
CA VAL A 136 2.19 8.44 6.26
C VAL A 136 3.57 8.26 5.61
N ALA A 137 3.68 8.44 4.29
CA ALA A 137 4.96 8.43 3.58
C ALA A 137 5.90 9.54 4.10
N GLN A 138 5.37 10.76 4.25
CA GLN A 138 6.15 11.89 4.76
C GLN A 138 6.62 11.67 6.21
N ILE A 139 5.75 11.13 7.08
CA ILE A 139 6.11 10.77 8.46
C ILE A 139 7.23 9.73 8.47
N GLN A 140 7.17 8.71 7.62
CA GLN A 140 8.22 7.69 7.54
C GLN A 140 9.56 8.27 7.08
N ILE A 141 9.56 9.17 6.10
CA ILE A 141 10.78 9.86 5.65
C ILE A 141 11.37 10.69 6.79
N GLN A 142 10.55 11.50 7.47
CA GLN A 142 11.02 12.33 8.58
C GLN A 142 11.57 11.49 9.74
N THR A 143 10.86 10.43 10.11
CA THR A 143 11.25 9.53 11.20
C THR A 143 12.55 8.79 10.87
N THR A 144 12.67 8.26 9.66
CA THR A 144 13.84 7.48 9.24
C THR A 144 15.09 8.35 9.13
N LEU A 145 14.96 9.57 8.60
CA LEU A 145 16.10 10.45 8.37
C LEU A 145 16.51 11.22 9.63
N PHE A 146 15.54 11.75 10.38
CA PHE A 146 15.78 12.68 11.48
C PHE A 146 15.47 12.11 12.87
N GLY A 147 15.03 10.86 12.96
CA GLY A 147 14.81 10.17 14.25
C GLY A 147 13.52 10.53 14.97
N GLY A 148 12.57 11.21 14.31
CA GLY A 148 11.19 11.45 14.74
C GLY A 148 10.98 11.78 16.22
N THR A 149 10.91 13.06 16.58
CA THR A 149 10.26 13.47 17.85
C THR A 149 8.76 13.21 17.76
N ARG A 150 8.25 12.46 18.75
CA ARG A 150 6.81 12.27 19.00
C ARG A 150 6.10 13.60 19.25
#